data_AF-A0A1Q5KCS1-F1
#
_entry.id   AF-A0A1Q5KCS1-F1
#
_cell.length_a   1.000
_cell.length_b   1.000
_cell.length_c   1.000
_cell.angle_alpha   90.00
_cell.angle_beta   90.00
_cell.angle_gamma   90.00
#
_symmetry.space_group_name_H-M   'P 1'
#
loop_
_entity.id
_entity.type
_entity.pdbx_description
1 polymer ?
#
loop_
_entity_poly.entity_id
_entity_poly.type
_entity_poly.pdbx_seq_one_letter_code
_entity_poly.pdbx_strand_id
1 'polypeptide(L)'
;MVWEVQRYEPFSRVWICKGYGRTTTDVDPVELGRAALAGHLARVPARGGETFRAVVRTGAGGSLTVSPDDLRAHGSTVDPDVCQILPGYLRDALA
;
A
#
# COMPACT_ATOMS: atom_id res chain seq x y z
N MET A 1 10.00 -9.35 -1.75
CA MET A 1 9.68 -8.00 -1.28
C MET A 1 8.69 -8.05 -0.12
N VAL A 2 8.71 -7.05 0.74
CA VAL A 2 7.77 -6.88 1.85
C VAL A 2 7.07 -5.54 1.69
N TRP A 3 5.78 -5.47 2.00
CA TRP A 3 5.03 -4.22 2.00
C TRP A 3 4.30 -4.02 3.32
N GLU A 4 4.12 -2.76 3.69
CA GLU A 4 3.37 -2.32 4.86
C GLU A 4 2.48 -1.15 4.48
N VAL A 5 1.19 -1.21 4.81
CA VAL A 5 0.35 0.00 4.86
C VAL A 5 0.44 0.56 6.27
N GLN A 6 0.73 1.84 6.39
CA GLN A 6 0.95 2.53 7.65
C GLN A 6 0.04 3.75 7.75
N ARG A 7 -0.42 4.04 8.98
CA ARG A 7 -1.13 5.27 9.31
C ARG A 7 -0.24 6.15 10.18
N TYR A 8 -0.16 7.43 9.86
CA TYR A 8 0.52 8.40 10.71
C TYR A 8 -0.30 8.67 11.97
N GLU A 9 0.35 8.66 13.12
CA GLU A 9 -0.23 9.03 14.41
C GLU A 9 0.31 10.39 14.83
N PRO A 10 -0.49 11.48 14.75
CA PRO A 10 -0.01 12.85 14.93
C PRO A 10 0.56 13.13 16.32
N PHE A 11 -0.05 12.55 17.36
CA PHE A 11 0.34 12.80 18.76
C PHE A 11 1.76 12.30 19.04
N SER A 12 2.05 11.06 18.68
CA SER A 12 3.35 10.43 18.89
C SER A 12 4.33 10.61 17.71
N ARG A 13 3.87 11.17 16.59
CA ARG A 13 4.65 11.38 15.35
C ARG A 13 5.27 10.09 14.79
N VAL A 14 4.55 8.99 14.91
CA VAL A 14 5.01 7.67 14.43
C VAL A 14 4.10 7.13 13.34
N TRP A 15 4.65 6.22 12.54
CA TRP A 15 3.89 5.45 11.58
C TRP A 15 3.52 4.09 12.18
N ILE A 16 2.23 3.81 12.26
CA ILE A 16 1.69 2.57 12.82
C ILE A 16 1.30 1.65 11.67
N CYS A 17 1.85 0.43 11.64
CA CYS A 17 1.46 -0.59 10.66
C CYS A 17 -0.03 -0.95 10.81
N LYS A 18 -0.76 -0.94 9.69
CA LYS A 18 -2.19 -1.28 9.56
C LYS A 18 -2.44 -2.44 8.60
N GLY A 19 -1.46 -2.78 7.77
CA GLY A 19 -1.47 -3.94 6.89
C GLY A 19 -0.04 -4.33 6.55
N TYR A 20 0.19 -5.62 6.36
CA TYR A 20 1.50 -6.17 6.05
C TYR A 20 1.35 -7.34 5.09
N GLY A 21 2.31 -7.49 4.19
CA GLY A 21 2.44 -8.70 3.40
C GLY A 21 3.81 -8.88 2.79
N ARG A 22 4.03 -10.06 2.24
CA ARG A 22 5.26 -10.45 1.56
C ARG A 22 4.91 -11.06 0.22
N THR A 23 5.69 -10.70 -0.80
CA THR A 23 5.66 -11.36 -2.11
C THR A 23 7.04 -11.88 -2.47
N THR A 24 7.09 -13.02 -3.14
CA THR A 24 8.30 -13.59 -3.75
C THR A 24 8.38 -13.30 -5.24
N THR A 25 7.31 -12.77 -5.85
CA THR A 25 7.26 -12.40 -7.26
C THR A 25 8.07 -11.13 -7.50
N ASP A 26 8.77 -11.10 -8.64
CA ASP A 26 9.42 -9.89 -9.12
C ASP A 26 8.34 -9.03 -9.80
N VAL A 27 7.92 -7.99 -9.10
CA VAL A 27 6.89 -7.02 -9.48
C VAL A 27 7.43 -5.64 -9.17
N ASP A 28 7.05 -4.63 -9.94
CA ASP A 28 7.45 -3.26 -9.65
C ASP A 28 7.06 -2.89 -8.19
N PRO A 29 8.04 -2.54 -7.32
CA PRO A 29 7.77 -2.12 -5.95
C PRO A 29 6.77 -0.95 -5.86
N VAL A 30 6.74 -0.07 -6.86
CA VAL A 30 5.79 1.06 -6.91
C VAL A 30 4.38 0.53 -7.08
N GLU A 31 4.14 -0.30 -8.10
CA GLU A 31 2.82 -0.89 -8.35
C GLU A 31 2.35 -1.75 -7.19
N LEU A 32 3.24 -2.53 -6.57
CA LEU A 32 2.92 -3.29 -5.36
C LEU A 32 2.47 -2.39 -4.21
N GLY A 33 3.18 -1.28 -3.99
CA GLY A 33 2.85 -0.29 -2.97
C GLY A 33 1.52 0.40 -3.25
N ARG A 34 1.27 0.78 -4.50
CA ARG A 34 0.01 1.38 -4.96
C ARG A 34 -1.16 0.41 -4.74
N ALA A 35 -1.02 -0.84 -5.18
CA ALA A 35 -2.03 -1.87 -5.04
C ALA A 35 -2.40 -2.12 -3.58
N ALA A 36 -1.39 -2.28 -2.71
CA ALA A 36 -1.60 -2.50 -1.29
C ALA A 36 -2.29 -1.31 -0.62
N LEU A 37 -1.88 -0.08 -0.92
CA LEU A 37 -2.49 1.13 -0.37
C LEU A 37 -3.92 1.33 -0.87
N ALA A 38 -4.16 1.17 -2.17
CA ALA A 38 -5.47 1.29 -2.78
C ALA A 38 -6.46 0.27 -2.20
N GLY A 39 -6.06 -1.01 -2.11
CA GLY A 39 -6.92 -2.04 -1.51
C GLY A 39 -7.20 -1.79 -0.04
N HIS A 40 -6.22 -1.26 0.71
CA HIS A 40 -6.44 -0.89 2.11
C HIS A 40 -7.46 0.25 2.24
N LEU A 41 -7.32 1.30 1.42
CA LEU A 41 -8.21 2.46 1.46
C LEU A 41 -9.61 2.16 0.91
N ALA A 42 -9.74 1.22 -0.03
CA ALA A 42 -11.04 0.74 -0.49
C ALA A 42 -11.81 0.04 0.64
N ARG A 43 -11.12 -0.75 1.46
CA ARG A 43 -11.72 -1.46 2.62
C ARG A 43 -11.90 -0.55 3.84
N VAL A 44 -10.94 0.33 4.10
CA VAL A 44 -10.91 1.25 5.23
C VAL A 44 -10.64 2.65 4.70
N PRO A 45 -11.68 3.37 4.25
CA PRO A 45 -11.52 4.73 3.77
C PRO A 45 -10.91 5.61 4.86
N ALA A 46 -9.91 6.41 4.48
CA ALA A 46 -9.29 7.35 5.39
C ALA A 46 -10.33 8.33 5.94
N ARG A 47 -10.42 8.45 7.25
CA ARG A 47 -11.27 9.46 7.89
C ARG A 47 -10.59 10.83 7.79
N GLY A 48 -11.37 11.90 7.92
CA GLY A 48 -10.85 13.27 7.86
C GLY A 48 -9.65 13.47 8.79
N GLY A 49 -8.51 13.87 8.21
CA GLY A 49 -7.25 14.12 8.93
C GLY A 49 -6.33 12.91 9.09
N GLU A 50 -6.74 11.70 8.68
CA GLU A 50 -5.85 10.54 8.68
C GLU A 50 -4.91 10.57 7.48
N THR A 51 -3.63 10.29 7.74
CA THR A 51 -2.62 10.14 6.69
C THR A 51 -2.18 8.70 6.63
N PHE A 52 -2.22 8.11 5.44
CA PHE A 52 -1.74 6.76 5.17
C PHE A 52 -0.56 6.79 4.21
N ARG A 53 0.23 5.73 4.20
CA ARG A 53 1.23 5.44 3.16
C ARG A 53 1.41 3.94 3.03
N ALA A 54 1.88 3.48 1.87
CA ALA A 54 2.50 2.16 1.75
C ALA A 54 4.02 2.30 1.76
N VAL A 55 4.71 1.36 2.41
CA VAL A 55 6.16 1.23 2.39
C VAL A 55 6.49 -0.14 1.81
N VAL A 56 7.28 -0.19 0.75
CA VAL A 56 7.75 -1.44 0.13
C VAL A 56 9.25 -1.57 0.32
N ARG A 57 9.66 -2.65 0.97
CA ARG A 57 11.07 -3.00 1.20
C ARG A 57 11.51 -4.09 0.22
N THR A 58 12.56 -3.79 -0.55
CA THR A 58 13.20 -4.71 -1.48
C THR A 58 14.35 -5.45 -0.81
N GLY A 59 14.67 -6.65 -1.30
CA GLY A 59 15.67 -7.53 -0.67
C GLY A 59 17.09 -6.94 -0.64
N ALA A 60 17.38 -5.96 -1.51
CA ALA A 60 18.65 -5.25 -1.57
C ALA A 60 18.78 -4.09 -0.56
N GLY A 61 17.84 -3.99 0.41
CA GLY A 61 17.82 -2.89 1.39
C GLY A 61 17.15 -1.61 0.89
N GLY A 62 16.62 -1.60 -0.34
CA GLY A 62 15.84 -0.50 -0.86
C GLY A 62 14.48 -0.38 -0.15
N SER A 63 14.03 0.85 0.05
CA SER A 63 12.68 1.13 0.56
C SER A 63 12.04 2.21 -0.29
N LEU A 64 10.80 1.97 -0.71
CA LEU A 64 9.98 2.92 -1.44
C LEU A 64 8.74 3.26 -0.62
N THR A 65 8.28 4.51 -0.72
CA THR A 65 7.06 4.98 -0.07
C THR A 65 6.07 5.44 -1.13
N VAL A 66 4.82 4.99 -1.02
CA VAL A 66 3.69 5.44 -1.85
C VAL A 66 2.69 6.14 -0.95
N SER A 67 2.29 7.35 -1.30
CA SER A 67 1.28 8.15 -0.62
C SER A 67 -0.07 8.10 -1.35
N PRO A 68 -1.17 8.50 -0.69
CA PRO A 68 -2.46 8.67 -1.35
C PRO A 68 -2.44 9.70 -2.49
N ASP A 69 -1.52 10.67 -2.46
CA ASP A 69 -1.38 11.64 -3.55
C ASP A 69 -0.74 11.01 -4.79
N ASP A 70 0.18 10.07 -4.61
CA ASP A 70 0.75 9.28 -5.72
C ASP A 70 -0.32 8.45 -6.42
N LEU A 71 -1.30 7.91 -5.67
CA LEU A 71 -2.46 7.21 -6.23
C LEU A 71 -3.32 8.14 -7.10
N ARG A 72 -3.54 9.38 -6.66
CA ARG A 72 -4.33 10.36 -7.42
C ARG A 72 -3.61 10.78 -8.70
N ALA A 73 -2.29 10.98 -8.63
CA ALA A 73 -1.48 11.42 -9.76
C ALA A 73 -1.39 10.39 -10.89
N HIS A 74 -1.38 9.09 -10.54
CA HIS A 74 -1.22 7.99 -11.50
C HIS A 74 -2.55 7.32 -11.91
N GLY A 75 -3.68 7.91 -11.51
CA GLY A 75 -5.01 7.34 -11.72
C GLY A 75 -5.36 6.24 -10.71
N SER A 76 -6.66 6.04 -10.50
CA SER A 76 -7.20 5.08 -9.52
C SER A 76 -7.03 3.62 -9.92
N THR A 77 -6.61 3.34 -11.16
CA THR A 77 -6.48 1.99 -11.68
C THR A 77 -5.15 1.40 -11.25
N VAL A 78 -5.24 0.32 -10.48
CA VAL A 78 -4.11 -0.53 -10.09
C VAL A 78 -3.95 -1.63 -11.15
N ASP A 79 -2.73 -2.03 -11.44
CA ASP A 79 -2.45 -3.16 -12.32
C ASP A 79 -3.18 -4.45 -11.83
N PRO A 80 -4.07 -5.05 -12.64
CA PRO A 80 -4.81 -6.25 -12.28
C PRO A 80 -3.92 -7.46 -11.92
N ASP A 81 -2.77 -7.62 -12.56
CA ASP A 81 -1.85 -8.73 -12.30
C ASP A 81 -1.23 -8.58 -10.90
N VAL A 82 -0.97 -7.34 -10.49
CA VAL A 82 -0.47 -7.02 -9.15
C VAL A 82 -1.55 -7.24 -8.09
N CYS A 83 -2.81 -6.94 -8.38
CA CYS A 83 -3.94 -7.25 -7.50
C CYS A 83 -4.05 -8.76 -7.21
N GLN A 84 -3.76 -9.62 -8.19
CA GLN A 84 -3.78 -11.08 -7.99
C GLN A 84 -2.69 -11.57 -7.02
N ILE A 85 -1.59 -10.83 -6.87
CA ILE A 85 -0.50 -11.16 -5.95
C ILE A 85 -0.83 -10.75 -4.50
N LEU A 86 -1.79 -9.83 -4.30
CA LEU A 86 -2.18 -9.38 -2.96
C LEU A 86 -2.93 -10.48 -2.18
N PRO A 87 -2.90 -10.43 -0.83
CA PRO A 87 -3.79 -11.21 0.01
C PRO A 87 -5.26 -11.02 -0.39
N GLY A 88 -6.04 -12.10 -0.30
CA GLY A 88 -7.45 -12.12 -0.73
C GLY A 88 -8.25 -10.92 -0.22
N TYR A 89 -8.13 -10.57 1.05
CA TYR A 89 -8.89 -9.45 1.62
C TYR A 89 -8.61 -8.07 1.00
N LEU A 90 -7.44 -7.86 0.37
CA LEU A 90 -7.13 -6.63 -0.37
C LEU A 90 -7.59 -6.75 -1.82
N ARG A 91 -7.38 -7.93 -2.41
CA ARG A 91 -7.86 -8.24 -3.76
C ARG A 91 -9.37 -8.08 -3.87
N ASP A 92 -10.11 -8.63 -2.91
CA ASP A 92 -11.57 -8.56 -2.84
C ASP A 92 -12.08 -7.13 -2.64
N ALA A 93 -11.28 -6.26 -2.02
CA ALA A 93 -11.61 -4.85 -1.88
C ALA A 93 -11.35 -4.02 -3.14
N LEU A 94 -10.60 -4.58 -4.11
CA LEU A 94 -10.26 -3.95 -5.39
C LEU A 94 -11.11 -4.48 -6.56
N ALA A 95 -11.88 -5.55 -6.35
CA ALA A 95 -12.77 -6.17 -7.34
C ALA A 95 -14.10 -5.41 -7.47
#